data_AF-A0A966Z1C9-F1
#
_entry.id   AF-A0A966Z1C9-F1
#
_cell.length_a   1.000
_cell.length_b   1.000
_cell.length_c   1.000
_cell.angle_alpha   90.00
_cell.angle_beta   90.00
_cell.angle_gamma   90.00
#
_symmetry.space_group_name_H-M   'P 1'
#
loop_
_entity.id
_entity.type
_entity.pdbx_description
1 polymer ?
#
loop_
_entity_poly.entity_id
_entity_poly.type
_entity_poly.pdbx_seq_one_letter_code
_entity_poly.pdbx_strand_id
1 'polypeptide(L)' 'PTIGIGAGPNCSGQVLVLQDLLGISPGKPPKFVKDFMAGNSSIEAAIKTYVREVKSGKFPGPEHCFAS' A
#
# COMPACT_ATOMS: atom_id res chain seq x y z
N PRO A 1 2.12 18.03 7.85
CA PRO A 1 1.66 16.85 7.09
C PRO A 1 2.54 15.62 7.37
N THR A 2 1.92 14.47 7.67
CA THR A 2 2.61 13.21 7.98
C THR A 2 2.45 12.21 6.83
N ILE A 3 3.50 11.47 6.51
CA ILE A 3 3.47 10.40 5.49
C ILE A 3 3.78 9.07 6.19
N GLY A 4 2.83 8.14 6.14
CA GLY A 4 2.91 6.87 6.83
C GLY A 4 3.42 5.72 5.96
N ILE A 5 4.19 4.82 6.58
CA ILE A 5 4.44 3.45 6.10
C ILE A 5 4.33 2.54 7.31
N GLY A 6 3.34 1.63 7.32
CA GLY A 6 3.04 0.83 8.50
C GLY A 6 2.56 1.63 9.73
N ALA A 7 2.12 2.87 9.55
CA ALA A 7 1.64 3.75 10.62
C ALA A 7 0.11 3.86 10.69
N GLY A 8 -0.60 3.00 9.96
CA GLY A 8 -2.07 3.03 9.85
C GLY A 8 -2.62 4.20 9.02
N PRO A 9 -3.96 4.35 8.97
CA PRO A 9 -4.62 5.31 8.08
C PRO A 9 -4.56 6.76 8.60
N ASN A 10 -4.17 6.98 9.86
CA ASN A 10 -4.17 8.30 10.52
C ASN A 10 -2.96 9.18 10.15
N CYS A 11 -2.47 9.06 8.91
CA CYS A 11 -1.43 9.93 8.35
C CYS A 11 -2.04 10.83 7.25
N SER A 12 -1.43 11.99 6.99
CA SER A 12 -1.87 12.87 5.88
C SER A 12 -1.70 12.22 4.49
N GLY A 13 -0.82 11.22 4.37
CA GLY A 13 -0.60 10.44 3.16
C GLY A 13 0.14 9.14 3.48
N GLN A 14 0.40 8.35 2.44
CA GLN A 14 1.02 7.02 2.56
C GLN A 14 2.19 6.88 1.59
N VAL A 15 3.18 6.07 1.95
CA VAL A 15 4.31 5.69 1.10
C VAL A 15 4.55 4.18 1.19
N LEU A 16 4.89 3.58 0.05
CA LEU A 16 5.34 2.19 -0.06
C LEU A 16 6.61 2.14 -0.92
N VAL A 17 7.43 1.13 -0.68
CA VAL A 17 8.54 0.77 -1.59
C VAL A 17 7.93 0.25 -2.89
N LEU A 18 8.42 0.71 -4.04
CA LEU A 18 7.82 0.39 -5.35
C LEU A 18 7.81 -1.12 -5.62
N GLN A 19 8.89 -1.81 -5.26
CA GLN A 19 9.06 -3.25 -5.44
C GLN A 19 8.02 -4.04 -4.64
N ASP A 20 7.71 -3.59 -3.43
CA ASP A 20 6.69 -4.20 -2.56
C ASP A 20 5.28 -3.96 -3.10
N LEU A 21 5.00 -2.72 -3.54
CA LEU A 21 3.73 -2.34 -4.17
C LEU A 21 3.46 -3.17 -5.43
N LEU A 22 4.51 -3.51 -6.19
CA LEU A 22 4.42 -4.31 -7.42
C LEU A 22 4.56 -5.82 -7.20
N GLY A 23 4.73 -6.30 -5.97
CA GLY A 23 4.88 -7.73 -5.67
C GLY A 23 6.18 -8.36 -6.20
N ILE A 24 7.23 -7.57 -6.40
CA ILE A 24 8.52 -8.01 -6.96
C ILE A 24 9.44 -8.59 -5.86
N SER A 25 9.30 -8.11 -4.63
CA SER A 25 10.14 -8.52 -3.51
C SER A 25 9.98 -10.02 -3.22
N PRO A 26 11.08 -10.80 -3.12
CA PRO A 26 11.00 -12.23 -2.87
C PRO A 26 10.53 -12.53 -1.44
N GLY A 27 9.79 -13.63 -1.29
CA GLY A 27 9.35 -14.14 0.02
C GLY A 27 8.02 -13.54 0.50
N LYS A 28 7.82 -13.56 1.82
CA LYS A 28 6.58 -13.05 2.43
C LYS A 28 6.66 -11.53 2.59
N PRO A 29 5.72 -10.75 2.03
CA PRO A 29 5.73 -9.30 2.19
C PRO A 29 5.50 -8.90 3.66
N PRO A 30 6.08 -7.77 4.11
CA PRO A 30 5.75 -7.19 5.41
C PRO A 30 4.25 -6.95 5.57
N LYS A 31 3.75 -7.00 6.81
CA LYS A 31 2.31 -6.87 7.11
C LYS A 31 1.67 -5.62 6.49
N PHE A 32 2.39 -4.50 6.45
CA PHE A 32 1.88 -3.22 5.96
C PHE A 32 1.83 -3.10 4.43
N VAL A 33 2.36 -4.08 3.70
CA VAL A 33 2.43 -4.08 2.24
C VAL A 33 1.15 -4.67 1.66
N LYS A 34 0.68 -4.04 0.59
CA LYS A 34 -0.30 -4.61 -0.33
C LYS A 34 0.34 -4.71 -1.71
N ASP A 35 0.24 -5.89 -2.34
CA ASP A 35 0.55 -6.06 -3.76
C ASP A 35 -0.60 -5.47 -4.60
N PHE A 36 -0.34 -4.35 -5.24
CA PHE A 36 -1.27 -3.68 -6.15
C PHE A 36 -1.15 -4.17 -7.59
N MET A 37 -0.11 -4.93 -7.93
CA MET A 37 0.01 -5.56 -9.24
C MET A 37 -0.94 -6.77 -9.35
N ALA A 38 -1.15 -7.51 -8.26
CA ALA A 38 -2.13 -8.58 -8.21
C ALA A 38 -3.53 -8.10 -8.65
N GLY A 39 -4.03 -8.67 -9.77
CA GLY A 39 -5.33 -8.33 -10.34
C GLY A 39 -5.38 -7.09 -11.23
N ASN A 40 -4.27 -6.37 -11.41
CA ASN A 40 -4.17 -5.27 -12.38
C ASN A 40 -3.43 -5.73 -13.65
N SER A 41 -3.81 -5.17 -14.81
CA SER A 41 -3.26 -5.55 -16.11
C SER A 41 -1.96 -4.83 -16.49
N SER A 42 -1.56 -3.79 -15.74
CA SER A 42 -0.35 -3.02 -15.99
C SER A 42 0.17 -2.32 -14.73
N ILE A 43 1.45 -1.94 -14.75
CA ILE A 43 2.09 -1.14 -13.69
C ILE A 43 1.34 0.19 -13.49
N GLU A 44 0.92 0.83 -14.58
CA GLU A 44 0.15 2.07 -14.50
C GLU A 44 -1.19 1.86 -13.78
N ALA A 45 -1.90 0.76 -14.07
CA ALA A 45 -3.16 0.42 -13.42
C ALA A 45 -2.95 0.13 -11.91
N ALA A 46 -1.87 -0.57 -11.56
CA ALA A 46 -1.49 -0.84 -10.18
C ALA A 46 -1.23 0.47 -9.40
N ILE A 47 -0.42 1.38 -9.97
CA ILE A 47 -0.11 2.67 -9.36
C ILE A 47 -1.38 3.54 -9.24
N LYS A 48 -2.24 3.58 -10.27
CA LYS A 48 -3.53 4.30 -10.21
C LYS A 48 -4.43 3.74 -9.12
N THR A 49 -4.44 2.42 -8.92
CA THR A 49 -5.20 1.76 -7.85
C THR A 49 -4.65 2.12 -6.48
N TYR A 50 -3.32 2.12 -6.28
CA TYR A 50 -2.69 2.60 -5.05
C TYR A 50 -3.10 4.04 -4.72
N VAL A 51 -2.97 4.97 -5.69
CA VAL A 51 -3.35 6.37 -5.52
C VAL A 51 -4.83 6.51 -5.15
N ARG A 52 -5.71 5.76 -5.82
CA ARG A 52 -7.15 5.77 -5.55
C ARG A 52 -7.46 5.30 -4.13
N GLU A 53 -6.87 4.17 -3.72
CA GLU A 53 -7.15 3.59 -2.41
C GLU A 53 -6.62 4.46 -1.27
N VAL A 54 -5.43 5.04 -1.39
CA VAL A 54 -4.88 6.01 -0.42
C VAL A 54 -5.81 7.23 -0.28
N LYS A 55 -6.21 7.84 -1.41
CA LYS A 55 -7.09 9.02 -1.40
C LYS A 55 -8.48 8.73 -0.85
N SER A 56 -8.98 7.51 -1.04
CA SER A 56 -10.28 7.08 -0.51
C SER A 56 -10.22 6.65 0.97
N GLY A 57 -9.04 6.51 1.56
CA GLY A 57 -8.85 5.93 2.90
C GLY A 57 -9.03 4.42 2.97
N LYS A 58 -9.21 3.73 1.84
CA LYS A 58 -9.30 2.26 1.77
C LYS A 58 -7.96 1.58 2.07
N PHE A 59 -6.85 2.23 1.71
CA PHE A 59 -5.51 1.77 2.05
C PHE A 59 -4.80 2.81 2.93
N PRO A 60 -4.12 2.41 4.03
CA PRO A 60 -4.02 1.04 4.55
C PRO A 60 -5.31 0.54 5.21
N GLY A 61 -5.67 -0.71 4.93
CA GLY A 61 -6.76 -1.43 5.61
C GLY A 61 -6.32 -1.99 6.99
N PRO A 62 -7.25 -2.50 7.82
CA PRO A 62 -6.93 -3.06 9.14
C PRO A 62 -5.85 -4.16 9.10
N GLU A 63 -5.85 -4.98 8.05
CA GLU A 63 -4.87 -6.05 7.82
C GLU A 63 -3.43 -5.52 7.61
N HIS A 64 -3.30 -4.27 7.16
CA HIS A 64 -2.03 -3.57 6.94
C HIS A 64 -1.59 -2.70 8.12
N CYS A 65 -2.35 -2.70 9.21
CA CYS A 65 -2.06 -1.92 10.41
C CYS A 65 -1.44 -2.81 11.49
N PHE A 66 -0.51 -2.25 12.27
CA PHE A 66 -0.09 -2.88 13.53
C PHE A 66 -1.11 -2.56 14.62
N ALA A 67 -1.42 -3.55 15.45
CA ALA A 67 -2.26 -3.31 16.62
C ALA A 67 -1.50 -2.37 17.57
N SER A 68 -2.22 -1.42 18.16
CA SER A 68 -1.77 -0.66 19.33
C SER A 68 -2.08 -1.47 20.59
#